data_AF-A0A950P403-F1
#
_entry.id   AF-A0A950P403-F1
#
_cell.length_a   1.000
_cell.length_b   1.000
_cell.length_c   1.000
_cell.angle_alpha   90.00
_cell.angle_beta   90.00
_cell.angle_gamma   90.00
#
_symmetry.space_group_name_H-M   'P 1'
#
loop_
_entity.id
_entity.type
_entity.pdbx_description
1 polymer ?
#
loop_
_entity_poly.entity_id
_entity_poly.type
_entity_poly.pdbx_seq_one_letter_code
_entity_poly.pdbx_strand_id
1 'polypeptide(L)'
;MHAIMITFDLVDMSPERYARVSAELAPSFAAVPGLLTKLWLSDVDHTRRGGLYLFTDAPSADSFLASALARSVAQNPHFGDLNVQRFAVDETATALTQPGITVVPAPVTT
;
A
#
# COMPACT_ATOMS: atom_id res chain seq x y z
N MET A 1 4.68 15.18 -1.35
CA MET A 1 4.29 13.76 -1.35
C MET A 1 5.00 12.95 -0.29
N HIS A 2 4.38 11.87 0.18
CA HIS A 2 4.95 10.94 1.15
C HIS A 2 4.73 9.50 0.71
N ALA A 3 5.71 8.63 0.95
CA ALA A 3 5.62 7.22 0.60
C ALA A 3 5.70 6.33 1.85
N ILE A 4 4.92 5.25 1.84
CA ILE A 4 4.98 4.19 2.84
C ILE A 4 5.26 2.89 2.12
N MET A 5 6.20 2.10 2.62
CA MET A 5 6.38 0.71 2.22
C MET A 5 5.98 -0.20 3.37
N ILE A 6 5.00 -1.08 3.13
CA ILE A 6 4.61 -2.12 4.08
C ILE A 6 4.92 -3.46 3.44
N THR A 7 5.71 -4.29 4.11
CA THR A 7 6.03 -5.64 3.65
C THR A 7 5.87 -6.64 4.78
N PHE A 8 5.51 -7.88 4.47
CA PHE A 8 5.28 -8.95 5.43
C PHE A 8 5.42 -10.30 4.72
N ASP A 9 5.62 -11.36 5.50
CA ASP A 9 5.61 -12.73 5.03
C ASP A 9 4.25 -13.37 5.26
N LEU A 10 3.79 -14.17 4.28
CA LEU A 10 2.59 -14.97 4.45
C LEU A 10 2.87 -16.15 5.40
N VAL A 11 2.07 -16.23 6.46
CA VAL A 11 2.08 -17.31 7.46
C VAL A 11 0.75 -18.04 7.39
N ASP A 12 0.79 -19.35 7.17
CA ASP A 12 -0.40 -20.23 7.08
C ASP A 12 -1.47 -19.72 6.08
N MET A 13 -1.03 -19.07 5.01
CA MET A 13 -1.89 -18.53 3.96
C MET A 13 -1.30 -18.83 2.58
N SER A 14 -2.10 -19.44 1.68
CA SER A 14 -1.66 -19.71 0.32
C SER A 14 -1.61 -18.43 -0.53
N PRO A 15 -0.74 -18.37 -1.55
CA PRO A 15 -0.69 -17.24 -2.50
C PRO A 15 -2.04 -16.96 -3.17
N GLU A 16 -2.81 -17.99 -3.53
CA GLU A 16 -4.11 -17.86 -4.18
C GLU A 16 -5.16 -17.27 -3.23
N ARG A 17 -5.12 -17.68 -1.96
CA ARG A 17 -5.98 -17.09 -0.93
C ARG A 17 -5.63 -15.63 -0.71
N TYR A 18 -4.34 -15.31 -0.62
CA TYR A 18 -3.87 -13.93 -0.49
C TYR A 18 -4.30 -13.06 -1.68
N ALA A 19 -4.20 -13.57 -2.91
CA ALA A 19 -4.60 -12.85 -4.12
C ALA A 19 -6.09 -12.50 -4.11
N ARG A 20 -6.97 -13.43 -3.69
CA ARG A 20 -8.41 -13.18 -3.55
C ARG A 20 -8.71 -12.10 -2.51
N VAL A 21 -8.14 -12.22 -1.31
CA VAL A 21 -8.32 -11.23 -0.24
C VAL A 21 -7.79 -9.85 -0.66
N SER A 22 -6.67 -9.81 -1.39
CA SER A 22 -6.11 -8.55 -1.90
C SER A 22 -7.05 -7.87 -2.91
N ALA A 23 -7.66 -8.64 -3.81
CA ALA A 23 -8.64 -8.13 -4.76
C ALA A 23 -9.90 -7.60 -4.06
N GLU A 24 -10.37 -8.27 -3.01
CA GLU A 24 -11.51 -7.83 -2.20
C GLU A 24 -11.22 -6.54 -1.41
N LEU A 25 -9.99 -6.37 -0.93
CA LEU A 25 -9.57 -5.19 -0.17
C LEU A 25 -9.17 -3.99 -1.05
N ALA A 26 -8.85 -4.22 -2.33
CA ALA A 26 -8.41 -3.16 -3.23
C ALA A 26 -9.35 -1.93 -3.29
N PRO A 27 -10.69 -2.08 -3.35
CA PRO A 27 -11.60 -0.95 -3.28
C PRO A 27 -11.49 -0.12 -1.99
N SER A 28 -11.28 -0.78 -0.84
CA SER A 28 -11.10 -0.07 0.45
C SER A 28 -9.82 0.75 0.49
N PHE A 29 -8.73 0.23 -0.11
CA PHE A 29 -7.50 1.01 -0.27
C PHE A 29 -7.69 2.17 -1.25
N ALA A 30 -8.37 1.94 -2.37
CA ALA A 30 -8.64 2.99 -3.37
C ALA A 30 -9.47 4.15 -2.81
N ALA A 31 -10.27 3.91 -1.76
CA ALA A 31 -11.08 4.94 -1.10
C ALA A 31 -10.33 5.72 0.01
N VAL A 32 -9.05 5.41 0.29
CA VAL A 32 -8.28 6.10 1.34
C VAL A 32 -8.02 7.55 0.93
N PRO A 33 -8.45 8.55 1.74
CA PRO A 33 -8.20 9.95 1.44
C PRO A 33 -6.70 10.26 1.30
N GLY A 34 -6.35 11.02 0.27
CA GLY A 34 -4.97 11.42 -0.01
C GLY A 34 -4.07 10.31 -0.57
N LEU A 35 -4.56 9.07 -0.72
CA LEU A 35 -3.82 8.02 -1.41
C LEU A 35 -3.87 8.25 -2.93
N LEU A 36 -2.69 8.39 -3.53
CA LEU A 36 -2.52 8.54 -4.98
C LEU A 36 -2.43 7.18 -5.65
N THR A 37 -1.63 6.27 -5.10
CA THR A 37 -1.54 4.90 -5.61
C THR A 37 -1.08 3.93 -4.53
N LYS A 38 -1.52 2.67 -4.68
CA LYS A 38 -0.94 1.52 -3.99
C LYS A 38 -0.43 0.54 -5.05
N LEU A 39 0.88 0.36 -5.10
CA LEU A 39 1.50 -0.72 -5.86
C LEU A 39 1.51 -1.97 -4.99
N TRP A 40 0.81 -3.02 -5.41
CA TRP A 40 0.81 -4.30 -4.73
C TRP A 40 2.11 -5.05 -5.04
N LEU A 41 2.82 -5.46 -4.00
CA LEU A 41 4.12 -6.12 -4.11
C LEU A 41 3.96 -7.62 -3.83
N SER A 42 4.53 -8.44 -4.70
CA SER A 42 4.62 -9.88 -4.50
C SER A 42 5.98 -10.36 -4.96
N ASP A 43 6.70 -11.01 -4.05
CA ASP A 43 7.89 -11.77 -4.39
C ASP A 43 7.46 -13.10 -5.03
N VAL A 44 8.00 -13.41 -6.21
CA VAL A 44 7.62 -14.63 -6.95
C VAL A 44 8.26 -15.88 -6.32
N ASP A 45 9.46 -15.72 -5.76
CA ASP A 45 10.26 -16.84 -5.25
C ASP A 45 10.13 -17.03 -3.73
N HIS A 46 9.52 -16.05 -3.04
CA HIS A 46 9.37 -16.03 -1.58
C HIS A 46 7.93 -15.77 -1.11
N THR A 47 7.72 -15.96 0.19
CA THR A 47 6.46 -15.66 0.90
C THR A 47 6.20 -14.17 1.08
N ARG A 48 7.17 -13.31 0.71
CA ARG A 48 7.13 -11.87 0.96
C ARG A 48 6.09 -11.18 0.08
N ARG A 49 5.23 -10.39 0.71
CA ARG A 49 4.19 -9.57 0.08
C ARG A 49 4.25 -8.16 0.62
N GLY A 50 3.54 -7.24 0.00
CA GLY A 50 3.46 -5.89 0.52
C GLY A 50 2.69 -4.90 -0.33
N GLY A 51 2.90 -3.63 0.00
CA GLY A 51 2.44 -2.50 -0.78
C GLY A 51 3.40 -1.33 -0.66
N LEU A 52 3.61 -0.64 -1.78
CA LEU A 52 4.16 0.71 -1.81
C LEU A 52 3.01 1.69 -2.00
N TYR A 53 2.85 2.62 -1.06
CA TYR A 53 1.76 3.57 -1.01
C TYR A 53 2.33 4.96 -1.25
N LEU A 54 1.73 5.71 -2.17
CA LEU A 54 2.08 7.10 -2.43
C LEU A 54 0.91 8.00 -1.99
N PHE A 55 1.20 8.98 -1.15
CA PHE A 55 0.25 9.94 -0.62
C PHE A 55 0.59 11.36 -1.09
N THR A 56 -0.43 12.22 -1.18
CA THR A 56 -0.31 13.64 -1.50
C THR A 56 0.66 14.35 -0.54
N ASP A 57 0.62 13.99 0.75
CA ASP A 57 1.33 14.66 1.83
C ASP A 57 1.54 13.73 3.04
N ALA A 58 2.33 14.20 4.01
CA ALA A 58 2.63 13.43 5.23
C ALA A 58 1.39 13.26 6.15
N PRO A 59 0.55 14.28 6.40
CA PRO A 59 -0.67 14.11 7.22
C PRO A 59 -1.64 13.05 6.69
N SER A 60 -1.80 12.94 5.36
CA SER A 60 -2.62 11.90 4.74
C SER A 60 -2.04 10.51 5.00
N ALA A 61 -0.72 10.36 4.90
CA ALA A 61 -0.02 9.12 5.21
C ALA A 61 -0.14 8.75 6.71
N ASP A 62 -0.05 9.73 7.61
CA ASP A 62 -0.27 9.55 9.05
C ASP A 62 -1.69 9.08 9.36
N SER A 63 -2.68 9.72 8.72
CA SER A 63 -4.09 9.38 8.88
C SER A 63 -4.38 7.95 8.42
N PHE A 64 -3.77 7.52 7.31
CA PHE A 64 -3.84 6.13 6.87
C PHE A 64 -3.28 5.16 7.91
N LEU A 65 -2.08 5.41 8.46
CA LEU A 65 -1.47 4.52 9.45
C LEU A 65 -2.25 4.46 10.78
N ALA A 66 -2.98 5.52 11.12
CA ALA A 66 -3.88 5.54 12.29
C ALA A 66 -5.25 4.86 12.02
N SER A 67 -5.57 4.55 10.77
CA SER A 67 -6.88 4.03 10.37
C SER A 67 -7.14 2.58 10.82
N ALA A 68 -8.41 2.20 10.86
CA ALA A 68 -8.80 0.81 11.07
C ALA A 68 -8.26 -0.14 9.97
N LEU A 69 -8.12 0.35 8.73
CA LEU A 69 -7.60 -0.43 7.62
C LEU A 69 -6.10 -0.75 7.78
N ALA A 70 -5.29 0.21 8.21
CA ALA A 70 -3.89 -0.06 8.52
C ALA A 70 -3.75 -0.99 9.73
N ARG A 71 -4.60 -0.81 10.77
CA ARG A 71 -4.62 -1.71 11.92
C ARG A 71 -5.00 -3.14 11.55
N SER A 72 -5.96 -3.35 10.65
CA SER A 72 -6.33 -4.71 10.22
C SER A 72 -5.20 -5.42 9.48
N VAL A 73 -4.36 -4.69 8.75
CA VAL A 73 -3.12 -5.24 8.16
C VAL A 73 -2.11 -5.55 9.26
N ALA A 74 -1.87 -4.61 10.17
CA ALA A 74 -0.87 -4.75 11.22
C ALA A 74 -1.17 -5.87 12.24
N GLN A 75 -2.45 -6.20 12.42
CA GLN A 75 -2.93 -7.22 13.36
C GLN A 75 -3.31 -8.53 12.68
N ASN A 76 -3.07 -8.67 11.37
CA ASN A 76 -3.43 -9.88 10.65
C ASN A 76 -2.52 -11.04 11.12
N PRO A 77 -3.06 -12.12 11.71
CA PRO A 77 -2.27 -13.24 12.21
C PRO A 77 -1.54 -14.01 11.10
N HIS A 78 -1.95 -13.84 9.84
CA HIS A 78 -1.30 -14.47 8.69
C HIS A 78 -0.16 -13.63 8.11
N PHE A 79 0.15 -12.46 8.68
CA PHE A 79 1.23 -11.58 8.21
C PHE A 79 2.35 -11.56 9.26
N GLY A 80 3.41 -12.32 8.99
CA GLY A 80 4.64 -12.35 9.79
C GLY A 80 5.65 -11.30 9.35
N ASP A 81 6.63 -11.00 10.21
CA ASP A 81 7.78 -10.12 9.91
C ASP A 81 7.38 -8.80 9.23
N LEU A 82 6.28 -8.21 9.72
CA LEU A 82 5.73 -6.96 9.23
C LEU A 82 6.75 -5.84 9.41
N ASN A 83 7.10 -5.20 8.31
CA ASN A 83 7.97 -4.03 8.28
C ASN A 83 7.22 -2.86 7.66
N VAL A 84 7.29 -1.69 8.31
CA VAL A 84 6.68 -0.44 7.86
C VAL A 84 7.77 0.61 7.78
N GLN A 85 7.99 1.15 6.59
CA GLN A 85 8.98 2.19 6.35
C GLN A 85 8.33 3.41 5.72
N ARG A 86 8.90 4.58 5.98
CA ARG A 86 8.34 5.88 5.61
C ARG A 86 9.41 6.74 4.95
N PHE A 87 9.00 7.46 3.91
CA PHE A 87 9.92 8.26 3.11
C PHE A 87 9.25 9.56 2.68
N ALA A 88 9.99 10.66 2.73
CA ALA A 88 9.67 11.81 1.89
C ALA A 88 9.99 11.43 0.43
N VAL A 89 9.16 11.88 -0.50
CA VAL A 89 9.40 11.66 -1.93
C VAL A 89 10.30 12.77 -2.45
N ASP A 90 11.38 12.43 -3.15
CA ASP A 90 12.11 13.38 -3.98
C ASP A 90 11.29 13.66 -5.23
N GLU A 91 10.49 14.73 -5.17
CA GLU A 91 9.57 15.10 -6.25
C GLU A 91 10.30 15.51 -7.53
N THR A 92 11.53 16.04 -7.42
CA THR A 92 12.31 16.47 -8.60
C THR A 92 12.76 15.25 -9.40
N ALA A 93 13.41 14.27 -8.75
CA ALA A 93 13.85 13.05 -9.42
C ALA A 93 12.68 12.18 -9.88
N THR A 94 11.61 12.13 -9.08
CA THR A 94 10.37 11.40 -9.44
C THR A 94 9.74 11.98 -10.69
N ALA A 95 9.70 13.31 -10.84
CA ALA A 95 9.11 13.95 -12.02
C ALA A 95 9.83 13.57 -13.33
N LEU A 96 11.14 13.33 -13.27
CA LEU A 96 11.94 12.91 -14.43
C LEU A 96 11.78 11.43 -14.78
N THR A 97 11.31 10.61 -13.84
CA THR A 97 11.28 9.13 -13.97
C THR A 97 9.86 8.54 -14.02
N GLN A 98 8.84 9.40 -14.08
CA GLN A 98 7.43 9.00 -14.15
C GLN A 98 6.75 9.04 -15.54
N PRO A 99 7.42 9.02 -16.72
CA PRO A 99 6.76 9.33 -18.00
C PRO A 99 5.63 8.37 -18.40
N GLY A 100 5.43 7.25 -17.69
CA GLY A 100 4.39 6.25 -17.98
C GLY A 100 3.51 5.83 -16.80
N ILE A 101 3.61 6.44 -15.61
CA ILE A 101 2.72 6.08 -14.50
C ILE A 101 1.49 7.00 -14.53
N THR A 102 0.36 6.46 -15.00
CA THR A 102 -0.94 7.11 -14.80
C THR A 102 -1.41 6.83 -13.37
N VAL A 103 -1.25 7.81 -12.50
CA VAL A 103 -1.90 7.80 -11.18
C VAL A 103 -3.38 8.05 -11.40
N VAL A 104 -4.22 7.01 -11.24
CA VAL A 104 -5.67 7.15 -11.37
C VAL A 104 -6.21 7.68 -10.03
N PRO A 105 -6.83 8.88 -9.99
CA PRO A 105 -7.39 9.40 -8.75
C PRO A 105 -8.51 8.50 -8.23
N ALA A 106 -8.68 8.46 -6.90
CA ALA A 106 -9.79 7.79 -6.25
C ALA A 106 -11.14 8.26 -6.83
N PRO A 107 -12.16 7.39 -6.95
CA PRO A 107 -13.48 7.81 -7.40
C PRO A 107 -14.03 8.91 -6.50
N VAL A 108 -14.41 10.04 -7.09
CA VAL A 108 -15.13 11.09 -6.36
C VAL A 108 -16.48 10.49 -5.95
N THR A 109 -16.65 10.26 -4.64
CA THR A 109 -17.95 9.84 -4.11
C THR A 109 -18.82 11.10 -4.04
N THR A 110 -19.84 11.18 -4.90
CA THR A 110 -20.87 12.24 -4.92
C THR A 110 -21.94 11.99 -3.87
#